data_AF-A0A0K1EF20-F1
#
_entry.id   AF-A0A0K1EF20-F1
#
_cell.length_a   1.000
_cell.length_b   1.000
_cell.length_c   1.000
_cell.angle_alpha   90.00
_cell.angle_beta   90.00
_cell.angle_gamma   90.00
#
_symmetry.space_group_name_H-M   'P 1'
#
loop_
_entity.id
_entity.type
_entity.pdbx_description
1 polymer ?
#
loop_
_entity_poly.entity_id
_entity_poly.type
_entity_poly.pdbx_seq_one_letter_code
_entity_poly.pdbx_strand_id
1 'polypeptide(L)'
;MAFSTDSVKRRSLGRWTSLLALATSSLCLGGCLIIENDSGGTWDDGGYVEPPPPPPAQPMLVSIQTDATVSAEPGEGVGIFVEYASEGEWRIWTTCDTNYSDIACRFDIFASVDVDSELHEFSGVSLEGRDQATLYEEGVVYLSASTASDIDEMRLVTTPGAIVRLEVYLDDVAQSRYVYWQGDGVLHQGAPSNPVDFEPTSP
;
A
#
# COMPACT_ATOMS: atom_id res chain seq x y z
N MET A 1 -26.99 28.07 -17.16
CA MET A 1 -26.12 27.21 -17.99
C MET A 1 -24.85 28.00 -18.26
N ALA A 2 -23.72 27.58 -17.70
CA ALA A 2 -22.40 28.12 -18.01
C ALA A 2 -21.54 26.94 -18.45
N PHE A 3 -20.70 27.13 -19.47
CA PHE A 3 -19.86 26.06 -20.00
C PHE A 3 -18.60 25.91 -19.15
N SER A 4 -18.25 24.68 -18.81
CA SER A 4 -16.94 24.40 -18.21
C SER A 4 -15.82 24.65 -19.22
N THR A 5 -14.69 25.17 -18.77
CA THR A 5 -13.54 25.47 -19.63
C THR A 5 -12.47 24.38 -19.49
N ASP A 6 -12.46 23.43 -20.44
CA ASP A 6 -11.48 22.36 -20.52
C ASP A 6 -10.04 22.89 -20.51
N SER A 7 -9.33 22.64 -19.41
CA SER A 7 -7.96 23.11 -19.21
C SER A 7 -6.96 22.06 -19.68
N VAL A 8 -6.85 21.89 -21.00
CA VAL A 8 -5.94 20.92 -21.64
C VAL A 8 -4.47 21.31 -21.41
N LYS A 9 -3.91 20.83 -20.30
CA LYS A 9 -2.51 21.06 -19.87
C LYS A 9 -1.56 20.30 -20.81
N ARG A 10 -0.89 21.03 -21.72
CA ARG A 10 0.00 20.45 -22.75
C ARG A 10 1.16 19.69 -22.12
N ARG A 11 1.28 18.38 -22.40
CA ARG A 11 2.43 17.56 -22.01
C ARG A 11 3.72 18.06 -22.67
N SER A 12 4.79 18.19 -21.88
CA SER A 12 6.13 18.51 -22.35
C SER A 12 6.79 17.26 -22.95
N LEU A 13 7.23 17.32 -24.21
CA LEU A 13 7.92 16.21 -24.87
C LEU A 13 9.42 16.24 -24.57
N GLY A 14 9.81 15.59 -23.47
CA GLY A 14 11.21 15.31 -23.15
C GLY A 14 11.89 14.49 -24.24
N ARG A 15 12.90 15.06 -24.92
CA ARG A 15 13.62 14.38 -26.00
C ARG A 15 14.56 13.32 -25.46
N TRP A 16 14.27 12.04 -25.72
CA TRP A 16 15.20 10.95 -25.48
C TRP A 16 16.39 11.02 -26.44
N THR A 17 17.61 10.96 -25.90
CA THR A 17 18.86 10.79 -26.67
C THR A 17 19.28 9.33 -26.66
N SER A 18 19.50 8.76 -27.84
CA SER A 18 19.85 7.35 -28.03
C SER A 18 21.29 7.16 -28.51
N LEU A 19 21.82 5.93 -28.31
CA LEU A 19 22.85 5.20 -29.07
C LEU A 19 24.30 5.09 -28.53
N LEU A 20 24.73 3.81 -28.44
CA LEU A 20 26.07 3.22 -28.73
C LEU A 20 27.26 3.50 -27.77
N ALA A 21 28.32 2.66 -27.69
CA ALA A 21 28.46 1.19 -27.73
C ALA A 21 29.96 0.75 -27.55
N LEU A 22 30.16 -0.51 -27.12
CA LEU A 22 31.31 -1.42 -27.41
C LEU A 22 32.77 -1.03 -27.05
N ALA A 23 33.37 -1.77 -26.10
CA ALA A 23 34.76 -2.29 -26.10
C ALA A 23 35.01 -3.17 -24.84
N THR A 24 35.93 -4.15 -24.73
CA THR A 24 36.23 -5.40 -25.46
C THR A 24 37.55 -5.98 -24.87
N SER A 25 37.61 -7.27 -24.52
CA SER A 25 38.86 -8.07 -24.21
C SER A 25 39.57 -7.75 -22.86
N SER A 26 40.19 -8.66 -22.10
CA SER A 26 40.98 -9.87 -22.44
C SER A 26 41.25 -10.78 -21.22
N LEU A 27 41.68 -12.02 -21.48
CA LEU A 27 42.03 -13.07 -20.50
C LEU A 27 43.37 -12.85 -19.77
N CYS A 28 43.51 -13.46 -18.58
CA CYS A 28 44.76 -14.00 -18.05
C CYS A 28 44.50 -15.29 -17.24
N LEU A 29 45.52 -16.14 -17.11
CA LEU A 29 45.42 -17.52 -16.57
C LEU A 29 46.36 -17.77 -15.39
N GLY A 30 45.87 -18.50 -14.38
CA GLY A 30 46.65 -19.08 -13.28
C GLY A 30 47.04 -18.11 -12.13
N GLY A 31 47.22 -18.56 -10.88
CA GLY A 31 46.90 -19.87 -10.29
C GLY A 31 47.90 -20.33 -9.23
N CYS A 32 47.42 -20.88 -8.10
CA CYS A 32 48.18 -21.74 -7.16
C CYS A 32 47.26 -22.43 -6.12
N LEU A 33 47.62 -23.66 -5.73
CA LEU A 33 47.38 -24.23 -4.38
C LEU A 33 48.69 -24.05 -3.57
N ILE A 34 48.86 -24.31 -2.27
CA ILE A 34 48.14 -25.05 -1.18
C ILE A 34 48.36 -24.24 0.15
N ILE A 35 48.16 -24.65 1.42
CA ILE A 35 47.92 -25.94 2.11
C ILE A 35 47.04 -25.76 3.38
N GLU A 36 46.66 -26.89 3.98
CA GLU A 36 46.59 -27.26 5.43
C GLU A 36 47.09 -26.27 6.53
N ASN A 37 46.64 -26.33 7.80
CA ASN A 37 45.51 -27.02 8.48
C ASN A 37 45.42 -26.54 9.96
N ASP A 38 44.28 -26.77 10.64
CA ASP A 38 44.01 -26.72 12.10
C ASP A 38 44.57 -25.57 12.98
N SER A 39 43.66 -24.73 13.48
CA SER A 39 43.53 -24.51 14.94
C SER A 39 42.16 -23.91 15.28
N GLY A 40 41.54 -24.41 16.36
CA GLY A 40 40.17 -24.06 16.73
C GLY A 40 40.03 -22.63 17.28
N GLY A 41 38.99 -21.92 16.83
CA GLY A 41 38.70 -20.54 17.19
C GLY A 41 37.21 -20.22 17.16
N THR A 42 36.39 -21.13 17.69
CA THR A 42 34.92 -21.04 17.68
C THR A 42 34.42 -19.94 18.62
N TRP A 43 34.53 -18.70 18.16
CA TRP A 43 33.77 -17.57 18.69
C TRP A 43 32.38 -17.56 18.04
N ASP A 44 31.61 -18.60 18.37
CA ASP A 44 30.18 -18.67 18.12
C ASP A 44 29.49 -17.90 19.25
N ASP A 45 29.47 -16.57 19.16
CA ASP A 45 28.63 -15.74 20.02
C ASP A 45 27.18 -15.78 19.52
N GLY A 46 26.63 -16.99 19.50
CA GLY A 46 25.26 -17.34 19.16
C GLY A 46 24.25 -16.73 20.12
N GLY A 47 24.15 -15.40 20.08
CA GLY A 47 23.09 -14.62 20.69
C GLY A 47 21.76 -15.16 20.18
N TYR A 48 20.92 -15.61 21.11
CA TYR A 48 19.68 -16.28 20.79
C TYR A 48 18.69 -15.24 20.23
N VAL A 49 18.79 -14.98 18.92
CA VAL A 49 17.80 -14.18 18.18
C VAL A 49 16.49 -14.95 18.26
N GLU A 50 15.62 -14.51 19.16
CA GLU A 50 14.27 -15.03 19.25
C GLU A 50 13.61 -14.87 17.87
N PRO A 51 13.11 -15.95 17.25
CA PRO A 51 12.50 -15.85 15.93
C PRO A 51 11.32 -14.88 16.02
N PRO A 52 11.11 -14.03 15.00
CA PRO A 52 9.97 -13.12 15.01
C PRO A 52 8.68 -13.93 15.24
N PRO A 53 7.72 -13.42 16.03
CA PRO A 53 6.50 -14.14 16.33
C PRO A 53 5.81 -14.55 15.02
N PRO A 54 5.23 -15.75 14.95
CA PRO A 54 4.57 -16.22 13.74
C PRO A 54 3.47 -15.21 13.35
N PRO A 55 3.29 -14.91 12.05
CA PRO A 55 2.19 -14.07 11.59
C PRO A 55 0.86 -14.54 12.17
N PRO A 56 -0.02 -13.64 12.63
CA PRO A 56 -1.28 -14.04 13.25
C PRO A 56 -2.11 -14.84 12.25
N ALA A 57 -2.60 -16.01 12.68
CA ALA A 57 -3.30 -16.97 11.83
C ALA A 57 -4.74 -16.53 11.46
N GLN A 58 -5.16 -15.36 11.94
CA GLN A 58 -6.40 -14.66 11.63
C GLN A 58 -6.08 -13.16 11.58
N PRO A 59 -6.82 -12.35 10.80
CA PRO A 59 -6.73 -10.90 10.88
C PRO A 59 -7.00 -10.41 12.31
N MET A 60 -6.32 -9.33 12.69
CA MET A 60 -6.56 -8.65 13.96
C MET A 60 -7.61 -7.55 13.76
N LEU A 61 -8.58 -7.51 14.68
CA LEU A 61 -9.59 -6.46 14.75
C LEU A 61 -9.00 -5.20 15.39
N VAL A 62 -9.28 -4.03 14.81
CA VAL A 62 -8.89 -2.72 15.34
C VAL A 62 -10.05 -1.72 15.28
N SER A 63 -10.09 -0.85 16.28
CA SER A 63 -11.00 0.30 16.39
C SER A 63 -10.68 1.34 15.32
N ILE A 64 -11.68 1.78 14.53
CA ILE A 64 -11.61 2.98 13.69
C ILE A 64 -12.61 4.04 14.18
N GLN A 65 -12.11 5.25 14.37
CA GLN A 65 -12.90 6.36 14.91
C GLN A 65 -13.82 6.95 13.82
N THR A 66 -15.12 6.91 14.09
CA THR A 66 -16.18 7.43 13.21
C THR A 66 -16.06 8.94 13.02
N ASP A 67 -16.29 9.40 11.79
CA ASP A 67 -16.18 10.79 11.32
C ASP A 67 -14.77 11.41 11.48
N ALA A 68 -13.75 10.61 11.79
CA ALA A 68 -12.37 11.07 11.91
C ALA A 68 -11.61 10.89 10.58
N THR A 69 -11.04 11.99 10.08
CA THR A 69 -10.22 11.98 8.86
C THR A 69 -8.73 11.89 9.16
N VAL A 70 -7.97 11.41 8.17
CA VAL A 70 -6.50 11.48 8.15
C VAL A 70 -6.08 12.59 7.19
N SER A 71 -4.84 13.06 7.30
CA SER A 71 -4.27 14.05 6.39
C SER A 71 -2.81 13.70 6.09
N ALA A 72 -2.48 13.73 4.80
CA ALA A 72 -1.15 13.49 4.25
C ALA A 72 -1.00 14.34 2.98
N GLU A 73 0.22 14.77 2.67
CA GLU A 73 0.52 15.55 1.46
C GLU A 73 0.88 14.59 0.30
N PRO A 74 0.21 14.67 -0.86
CA PRO A 74 0.50 13.81 -2.00
C PRO A 74 1.94 13.94 -2.52
N GLY A 75 2.57 12.80 -2.85
CA GLY A 75 3.96 12.74 -3.28
C GLY A 75 5.01 12.83 -2.15
N GLU A 76 4.64 13.13 -0.91
CA GLU A 76 5.59 13.30 0.20
C GLU A 76 5.85 12.03 1.03
N GLY A 77 5.07 10.95 0.85
CA GLY A 77 5.23 9.74 1.66
C GLY A 77 4.32 8.58 1.24
N VAL A 78 4.78 7.35 1.46
CA VAL A 78 4.03 6.12 1.14
C VAL A 78 2.97 5.83 2.21
N GLY A 79 1.71 5.70 1.80
CA GLY A 79 0.61 5.34 2.70
C GLY A 79 -0.66 4.85 2.02
N ILE A 80 -1.39 4.00 2.75
CA ILE A 80 -2.80 3.67 2.54
C ILE A 80 -3.55 4.20 3.78
N PHE A 81 -4.57 5.02 3.56
CA PHE A 81 -5.31 5.72 4.59
C PHE A 81 -6.74 5.20 4.63
N VAL A 82 -7.23 4.88 5.83
CA VAL A 82 -8.58 4.35 6.04
C VAL A 82 -9.38 5.33 6.91
N GLU A 83 -10.56 5.69 6.42
CA GLU A 83 -11.50 6.58 7.07
C GLU A 83 -12.91 5.97 7.01
N TYR A 84 -13.67 6.11 8.10
CA TYR A 84 -15.09 5.74 8.18
C TYR A 84 -15.91 6.97 8.60
N ALA A 85 -16.92 7.31 7.81
CA ALA A 85 -17.93 8.28 8.16
C ALA A 85 -19.25 7.58 8.53
N SER A 86 -20.00 8.21 9.44
CA SER A 86 -21.33 7.76 9.84
C SER A 86 -22.27 7.56 8.64
N GLU A 87 -23.24 6.65 8.79
CA GLU A 87 -24.12 6.14 7.71
C GLU A 87 -23.44 5.16 6.72
N GLY A 88 -22.28 4.60 7.05
CA GLY A 88 -21.68 3.48 6.30
C GLY A 88 -20.71 3.84 5.18
N GLU A 89 -20.25 5.09 5.10
CA GLU A 89 -19.29 5.53 4.07
C GLU A 89 -17.84 5.22 4.47
N TRP A 90 -17.20 4.30 3.74
CA TRP A 90 -15.77 4.02 3.83
C TRP A 90 -15.01 4.77 2.74
N ARG A 91 -13.85 5.34 3.11
CA ARG A 91 -12.92 5.97 2.19
C ARG A 91 -11.52 5.39 2.40
N ILE A 92 -11.01 4.73 1.37
CA ILE A 92 -9.67 4.12 1.37
C ILE A 92 -8.87 4.81 0.26
N TRP A 93 -7.82 5.53 0.64
CA TRP A 93 -7.04 6.37 -0.28
C TRP A 93 -5.54 6.19 -0.08
N THR A 94 -4.74 6.65 -1.04
CA THR A 94 -3.31 6.33 -1.12
C THR A 94 -2.44 7.57 -1.39
N THR A 95 -1.16 7.49 -0.99
CA THR A 95 -0.09 8.43 -1.42
C THR A 95 1.21 7.66 -1.64
N CYS A 96 2.11 8.23 -2.46
CA CYS A 96 3.49 7.76 -2.64
C CYS A 96 4.50 8.82 -2.20
N ASP A 97 5.80 8.47 -2.13
CA ASP A 97 6.91 9.38 -1.82
C ASP A 97 7.60 9.97 -3.07
N THR A 98 6.87 10.05 -4.18
CA THR A 98 7.39 10.34 -5.53
C THR A 98 8.17 11.66 -5.64
N ASN A 99 7.88 12.67 -4.81
CA ASN A 99 8.65 13.93 -4.78
C ASN A 99 10.08 13.74 -4.27
N TYR A 100 10.36 12.62 -3.59
CA TYR A 100 11.68 12.21 -3.09
C TYR A 100 12.29 11.04 -3.87
N SER A 101 11.47 10.10 -4.35
CA SER A 101 11.92 8.85 -4.98
C SER A 101 11.96 8.87 -6.52
N ASP A 102 11.32 9.85 -7.17
CA ASP A 102 11.03 9.87 -8.62
C ASP A 102 10.27 8.59 -9.12
N ILE A 103 9.65 7.83 -8.20
CA ILE A 103 9.00 6.54 -8.45
C ILE A 103 7.54 6.58 -7.96
N ALA A 104 6.63 5.97 -8.72
CA ALA A 104 5.22 5.79 -8.34
C ALA A 104 5.00 4.44 -7.65
N CYS A 105 4.03 4.38 -6.73
CA CYS A 105 3.74 3.21 -5.90
C CYS A 105 2.66 2.35 -6.56
N ARG A 106 2.94 1.07 -6.84
CA ARG A 106 1.90 0.13 -7.28
C ARG A 106 1.20 -0.48 -6.07
N PHE A 107 0.00 0.00 -5.79
CA PHE A 107 -0.86 -0.53 -4.75
C PHE A 107 -1.89 -1.50 -5.33
N ASP A 108 -2.05 -2.64 -4.67
CA ASP A 108 -3.12 -3.59 -4.92
C ASP A 108 -3.82 -3.82 -3.57
N ILE A 109 -5.09 -3.40 -3.46
CA ILE A 109 -5.82 -3.27 -2.19
C ILE A 109 -7.17 -3.96 -2.31
N PHE A 110 -7.50 -4.84 -1.37
CA PHE A 110 -8.79 -5.52 -1.28
C PHE A 110 -9.52 -5.08 -0.02
N ALA A 111 -10.75 -4.59 -0.18
CA ALA A 111 -11.66 -4.20 0.88
C ALA A 111 -12.87 -5.16 0.86
N SER A 112 -12.99 -5.99 1.89
CA SER A 112 -14.06 -7.00 2.01
C SER A 112 -15.00 -6.64 3.16
N VAL A 113 -16.29 -6.54 2.88
CA VAL A 113 -17.33 -6.34 3.90
C VAL A 113 -17.57 -7.66 4.65
N ASP A 114 -17.79 -7.61 5.97
CA ASP A 114 -18.12 -8.80 6.75
C ASP A 114 -19.46 -9.44 6.33
N VAL A 115 -19.57 -10.76 6.53
CA VAL A 115 -20.67 -11.60 6.04
C VAL A 115 -22.04 -11.32 6.67
N ASP A 116 -22.08 -10.68 7.85
CA ASP A 116 -23.33 -10.23 8.48
C ASP A 116 -23.74 -8.80 8.01
N SER A 117 -23.07 -8.25 6.99
CA SER A 117 -23.30 -6.90 6.42
C SER A 117 -23.33 -6.90 4.88
N GLU A 118 -23.82 -5.82 4.27
CA GLU A 118 -23.96 -5.67 2.81
C GLU A 118 -23.08 -4.54 2.25
N LEU A 119 -22.54 -4.76 1.05
CA LEU A 119 -21.93 -3.74 0.19
C LEU A 119 -23.00 -3.17 -0.76
N HIS A 120 -23.42 -1.93 -0.54
CA HIS A 120 -24.50 -1.29 -1.30
C HIS A 120 -24.00 -0.57 -2.57
N GLU A 121 -22.88 0.13 -2.49
CA GLU A 121 -22.24 0.83 -3.62
C GLU A 121 -20.71 0.87 -3.44
N PHE A 122 -19.97 1.00 -4.54
CA PHE A 122 -18.55 1.36 -4.51
C PHE A 122 -18.21 2.29 -5.68
N SER A 123 -17.17 3.10 -5.53
CA SER A 123 -16.67 3.98 -6.61
C SER A 123 -15.17 4.19 -6.53
N GLY A 124 -14.55 4.48 -7.67
CA GLY A 124 -13.18 4.98 -7.77
C GLY A 124 -13.17 6.50 -7.89
N VAL A 125 -12.27 7.16 -7.16
CA VAL A 125 -12.11 8.62 -7.13
C VAL A 125 -10.64 8.97 -7.42
N SER A 126 -10.43 10.02 -8.20
CA SER A 126 -9.11 10.48 -8.68
C SER A 126 -8.31 9.48 -9.55
N LEU A 127 -8.83 8.28 -9.81
CA LEU A 127 -8.19 7.25 -10.62
C LEU A 127 -7.97 7.70 -12.07
N GLU A 128 -6.81 7.32 -12.63
CA GLU A 128 -6.37 7.72 -13.96
C GLU A 128 -5.71 6.58 -14.73
N GLY A 129 -4.93 6.86 -15.78
CA GLY A 129 -4.03 5.89 -16.43
C GLY A 129 -4.59 4.49 -16.74
N ARG A 130 -4.41 3.56 -15.80
CA ARG A 130 -4.91 2.17 -15.80
C ARG A 130 -5.59 1.79 -14.47
N ASP A 131 -5.75 2.76 -13.60
CA ASP A 131 -6.04 2.61 -12.19
C ASP A 131 -7.55 2.45 -12.03
N GLN A 132 -7.97 1.51 -11.20
CA GLN A 132 -9.35 1.02 -11.21
C GLN A 132 -9.78 0.48 -9.84
N ALA A 133 -10.95 0.95 -9.38
CA ALA A 133 -11.75 0.27 -8.35
C ALA A 133 -12.76 -0.65 -9.06
N THR A 134 -12.82 -1.91 -8.67
CA THR A 134 -13.63 -2.95 -9.31
C THR A 134 -14.21 -3.92 -8.27
N LEU A 135 -15.39 -4.48 -8.54
CA LEU A 135 -15.91 -5.60 -7.75
C LEU A 135 -15.11 -6.86 -8.12
N TYR A 136 -14.44 -7.47 -7.15
CA TYR A 136 -13.66 -8.69 -7.34
C TYR A 136 -14.56 -9.93 -7.19
N GLU A 137 -15.31 -9.97 -6.09
CA GLU A 137 -16.41 -10.92 -5.83
C GLU A 137 -17.48 -10.26 -4.95
N GLU A 138 -18.54 -10.99 -4.59
CA GLU A 138 -19.64 -10.46 -3.79
C GLU A 138 -19.14 -9.97 -2.41
N GLY A 139 -19.36 -8.69 -2.10
CA GLY A 139 -18.84 -8.05 -0.88
C GLY A 139 -17.38 -7.58 -0.92
N VAL A 140 -16.63 -7.83 -2.01
CA VAL A 140 -15.19 -7.53 -2.10
C VAL A 140 -14.87 -6.55 -3.22
N VAL A 141 -14.37 -5.37 -2.86
CA VAL A 141 -13.87 -4.34 -3.79
C VAL A 141 -12.35 -4.41 -3.88
N TYR A 142 -11.83 -4.40 -5.10
CA TYR A 142 -10.41 -4.38 -5.43
C TYR A 142 -10.03 -3.04 -6.09
N LEU A 143 -9.08 -2.33 -5.49
CA LEU A 143 -8.41 -1.17 -6.05
C LEU A 143 -7.01 -1.58 -6.53
N SER A 144 -6.73 -1.35 -7.82
CA SER A 144 -5.38 -1.38 -8.38
C SER A 144 -4.99 0.04 -8.77
N ALA A 145 -3.86 0.53 -8.29
CA ALA A 145 -3.45 1.93 -8.38
C ALA A 145 -1.93 2.10 -8.56
N SER A 146 -1.53 3.16 -9.26
CA SER A 146 -0.15 3.51 -9.62
C SER A 146 0.23 4.91 -9.13
N THR A 147 -0.18 5.23 -7.90
CA THR A 147 -0.18 6.56 -7.27
C THR A 147 1.20 7.22 -7.24
N ALA A 148 1.25 8.51 -7.55
CA ALA A 148 2.49 9.28 -7.64
C ALA A 148 2.47 10.54 -6.75
N SER A 149 2.32 11.73 -7.37
CA SER A 149 2.29 13.06 -6.75
C SER A 149 0.87 13.52 -6.36
N ASP A 150 0.00 12.55 -6.16
CA ASP A 150 -1.45 12.60 -6.31
C ASP A 150 -2.07 11.53 -5.37
N ILE A 151 -3.38 11.30 -5.44
CA ILE A 151 -4.07 10.26 -4.66
C ILE A 151 -4.91 9.39 -5.59
N ASP A 152 -4.84 8.06 -5.40
CA ASP A 152 -5.87 7.13 -5.84
C ASP A 152 -6.77 6.78 -4.66
N GLU A 153 -8.07 6.67 -4.88
CA GLU A 153 -9.07 6.46 -3.84
C GLU A 153 -10.17 5.51 -4.29
N MET A 154 -10.57 4.58 -3.42
CA MET A 154 -11.86 3.89 -3.52
C MET A 154 -12.77 4.30 -2.37
N ARG A 155 -14.07 4.32 -2.65
CA ARG A 155 -15.13 4.48 -1.66
C ARG A 155 -16.03 3.27 -1.68
N LEU A 156 -16.55 2.91 -0.51
CA LEU A 156 -17.58 1.89 -0.34
C LEU A 156 -18.72 2.50 0.47
N VAL A 157 -19.96 2.16 0.13
CA VAL A 157 -21.13 2.39 0.97
C VAL A 157 -21.59 1.03 1.46
N THR A 158 -21.51 0.81 2.76
CA THR A 158 -21.86 -0.45 3.41
C THR A 158 -23.08 -0.29 4.30
N THR A 159 -23.55 -1.39 4.89
CA THR A 159 -24.41 -1.31 6.08
C THR A 159 -23.69 -0.44 7.15
N PRO A 160 -24.37 0.53 7.80
CA PRO A 160 -23.73 1.37 8.83
C PRO A 160 -23.20 0.54 10.01
N GLY A 161 -21.94 0.75 10.38
CA GLY A 161 -21.25 -0.02 11.40
C GLY A 161 -20.76 -1.40 10.97
N ALA A 162 -20.83 -1.75 9.68
CA ALA A 162 -20.23 -2.98 9.17
C ALA A 162 -18.73 -3.05 9.45
N ILE A 163 -18.19 -4.25 9.68
CA ILE A 163 -16.73 -4.46 9.72
C ILE A 163 -16.21 -4.54 8.28
N VAL A 164 -15.12 -3.83 7.99
CA VAL A 164 -14.39 -3.95 6.72
C VAL A 164 -13.01 -4.54 6.96
N ARG A 165 -12.74 -5.66 6.30
CA ARG A 165 -11.41 -6.28 6.19
C ARG A 165 -10.62 -5.62 5.08
N LEU A 166 -9.39 -5.24 5.38
CA LEU A 166 -8.45 -4.67 4.42
C LEU A 166 -7.23 -5.59 4.24
N GLU A 167 -6.92 -5.93 2.99
CA GLU A 167 -5.62 -6.47 2.59
C GLU A 167 -4.90 -5.45 1.71
N VAL A 168 -3.66 -5.10 2.06
CA VAL A 168 -2.83 -4.16 1.29
C VAL A 168 -1.54 -4.80 0.79
N TYR A 169 -1.27 -4.60 -0.48
CA TYR A 169 -0.03 -4.99 -1.15
C TYR A 169 0.60 -3.74 -1.81
N LEU A 170 1.92 -3.66 -1.77
CA LEU A 170 2.73 -2.69 -2.49
C LEU A 170 3.84 -3.47 -3.20
N ASP A 171 3.92 -3.31 -4.53
CA ASP A 171 4.79 -4.10 -5.39
C ASP A 171 4.62 -5.63 -5.21
N ASP A 172 3.37 -6.11 -5.22
CA ASP A 172 2.99 -7.52 -5.03
C ASP A 172 3.36 -8.12 -3.63
N VAL A 173 3.84 -7.31 -2.69
CA VAL A 173 4.21 -7.74 -1.33
C VAL A 173 3.28 -7.13 -0.30
N ALA A 174 2.80 -7.92 0.67
CA ALA A 174 1.97 -7.44 1.77
C ALA A 174 2.70 -6.37 2.62
N GLN A 175 2.11 -5.18 2.82
CA GLN A 175 2.75 -4.09 3.57
C GLN A 175 1.80 -3.37 4.56
N SER A 176 1.30 -4.09 5.57
CA SER A 176 0.45 -3.50 6.63
C SER A 176 1.09 -2.27 7.31
N ARG A 177 2.43 -2.18 7.34
CA ARG A 177 3.19 -1.03 7.89
C ARG A 177 2.87 0.33 7.26
N TYR A 178 2.27 0.38 6.08
CA TYR A 178 1.85 1.61 5.41
C TYR A 178 0.35 1.93 5.58
N VAL A 179 -0.39 1.18 6.41
CA VAL A 179 -1.80 1.49 6.72
C VAL A 179 -1.86 2.52 7.86
N TYR A 180 -2.66 3.56 7.67
CA TYR A 180 -2.89 4.64 8.64
C TYR A 180 -4.39 4.88 8.84
N TRP A 181 -4.81 5.08 10.09
CA TRP A 181 -6.20 5.37 10.45
C TRP A 181 -6.26 6.10 11.80
N GLN A 182 -7.37 6.77 12.08
CA GLN A 182 -7.67 7.29 13.43
C GLN A 182 -8.37 6.21 14.23
N GLY A 183 -7.88 5.90 15.43
CA GLY A 183 -8.45 4.89 16.33
C GLY A 183 -8.17 5.27 17.78
N ASP A 184 -9.11 4.98 18.69
CA ASP A 184 -8.98 5.25 20.13
C ASP A 184 -8.52 6.67 20.51
N GLY A 185 -8.78 7.67 19.66
CA GLY A 185 -8.37 9.07 19.82
C GLY A 185 -6.94 9.41 19.37
N VAL A 186 -6.24 8.51 18.66
CA VAL A 186 -4.88 8.69 18.13
C VAL A 186 -4.75 8.27 16.66
N LEU A 187 -3.76 8.83 15.96
CA LEU A 187 -3.36 8.36 14.64
C LEU A 187 -2.51 7.10 14.78
N HIS A 188 -3.01 5.99 14.25
CA HIS A 188 -2.25 4.75 14.13
C HIS A 188 -1.39 4.75 12.86
N GLN A 189 -0.20 4.14 12.95
CA GLN A 189 0.71 3.91 11.85
C GLN A 189 1.13 2.43 11.85
N GLY A 190 0.80 1.73 10.77
CA GLY A 190 1.06 0.31 10.59
C GLY A 190 -0.04 -0.56 11.20
N ALA A 191 -0.81 -1.22 10.35
CA ALA A 191 -1.78 -2.22 10.79
C ALA A 191 -1.07 -3.46 11.37
N PRO A 192 -1.59 -4.05 12.47
CA PRO A 192 -0.90 -5.12 13.20
C PRO A 192 -0.87 -6.47 12.46
N SER A 193 -1.64 -6.60 11.38
CA SER A 193 -1.73 -7.79 10.54
C SER A 193 -2.03 -7.40 9.07
N ASN A 194 -1.93 -8.36 8.15
CA ASN A 194 -2.49 -8.28 6.79
C ASN A 194 -3.12 -9.64 6.46
N PRO A 195 -4.45 -9.77 6.26
CA PRO A 195 -5.49 -8.75 6.46
C PRO A 195 -5.54 -8.12 7.86
N VAL A 196 -6.20 -6.98 7.96
CA VAL A 196 -6.64 -6.31 9.22
C VAL A 196 -8.14 -6.03 9.13
N ASP A 197 -8.87 -6.13 10.24
CA ASP A 197 -10.32 -5.90 10.28
C ASP A 197 -10.61 -4.60 11.03
N PHE A 198 -11.41 -3.70 10.46
CA PHE A 198 -11.77 -2.42 11.05
C PHE A 198 -13.20 -2.41 11.60
N GLU A 199 -13.36 -2.11 12.89
CA GLU A 199 -14.64 -1.96 13.59
C GLU A 199 -14.92 -0.46 13.89
N PRO A 200 -15.96 0.15 13.29
CA PRO A 200 -16.33 1.52 13.58
C PRO A 200 -16.77 1.76 15.04
N THR A 201 -16.27 2.83 15.67
CA THR A 201 -16.68 3.23 17.04
C THR A 201 -18.17 3.59 17.18
N SER A 202 -18.82 3.89 16.06
CA SER A 202 -20.25 4.13 15.88
C SER A 202 -20.61 3.75 14.44
N PRO A 203 -21.83 3.23 14.18
CA PRO A 203 -22.47 3.32 12.88
C PRO A 203 -22.49 4.76 12.34
#